data_AF-A0A382RE88-F1
#
_entry.id   AF-A0A382RE88-F1
#
_cell.length_a   1.000
_cell.length_b   1.000
_cell.length_c   1.000
_cell.angle_alpha   90.00
_cell.angle_beta   90.00
_cell.angle_gamma   90.00
#
_symmetry.space_group_name_H-M   'P 1'
#
loop_
_entity.id
_entity.type
_entity.pdbx_description
1 polymer ?
#
loop_
_entity_poly.entity_id
_entity_poly.type
_entity_poly.pdbx_seq_one_letter_code
_entity_poly.pdbx_strand_id
1 'polypeptide(L)'
;MNSFSFQNKVLHAESVSVTDLMAEYGSPLYIYSRSQIEFNWQQFENSFDSHPHLICYAVKANSNLAVLNILAKLGSGFDVVSIGELERVIAAGGNSNRCVFSGVAKTKESIQKALEYDIHCFNVESAAELDLIESVAVDIKVKAPISIRVNPNVDAKTHPYISTGLTENKFGVGSDVALSLYKKANLSKHLNVCGLDYHIGSQITDILPFMEALDRVLEL
;
A
#
# COMPACT_ATOMS: atom_id res chain seq x y z
N MET A 1 0.74 3.47 25.28
CA MET A 1 1.62 2.56 26.05
C MET A 1 2.96 2.53 25.36
N ASN A 2 4.06 2.41 26.09
CA ASN A 2 5.39 2.27 25.49
C ASN A 2 5.75 0.79 25.46
N SER A 3 5.75 0.19 24.27
CA SER A 3 6.07 -1.23 24.06
C SER A 3 7.53 -1.57 24.35
N PHE A 4 8.41 -0.57 24.38
CA PHE A 4 9.80 -0.72 24.81
C PHE A 4 10.08 0.20 25.99
N SER A 5 10.35 -0.36 27.15
CA SER A 5 10.50 0.44 28.38
C SER A 5 11.58 -0.12 29.30
N PHE A 6 12.17 0.76 30.11
CA PHE A 6 13.12 0.36 31.13
C PHE A 6 12.38 -0.10 32.39
N GLN A 7 12.67 -1.33 32.82
CA GLN A 7 12.24 -1.88 34.11
C GLN A 7 13.50 -2.21 34.91
N ASN A 8 13.66 -1.60 36.09
CA ASN A 8 14.87 -1.78 36.92
C ASN A 8 16.19 -1.59 36.14
N LYS A 9 16.24 -0.57 35.26
CA LYS A 9 17.38 -0.25 34.37
C LYS A 9 17.66 -1.26 33.25
N VAL A 10 16.80 -2.26 33.05
CA VAL A 10 16.89 -3.21 31.94
C VAL A 10 15.81 -2.88 30.90
N LEU A 11 16.21 -2.75 29.64
CA LEU A 11 15.27 -2.51 28.54
C LEU A 11 14.46 -3.78 28.29
N HIS A 12 13.14 -3.65 28.29
CA HIS A 12 12.20 -4.72 27.99
C HIS A 12 11.45 -4.40 26.70
N ALA A 13 11.22 -5.43 25.88
CA ALA A 13 10.22 -5.46 24.83
C ALA A 13 8.97 -6.11 25.42
N GLU A 14 7.95 -5.29 25.69
CA GLU A 14 6.78 -5.68 26.46
C GLU A 14 7.19 -6.24 27.85
N SER A 15 6.90 -7.50 28.13
CA SER A 15 7.26 -8.18 29.38
C SER A 15 8.59 -8.94 29.32
N VAL A 16 9.30 -8.93 28.18
CA VAL A 16 10.50 -9.73 27.96
C VAL A 16 11.74 -8.84 27.95
N SER A 17 12.76 -9.22 28.72
CA SER A 17 14.04 -8.49 28.73
C SER A 17 14.74 -8.60 27.37
N VAL A 18 15.21 -7.47 26.86
CA VAL A 18 16.00 -7.43 25.62
C VAL A 18 17.32 -8.18 25.79
N THR A 19 17.91 -8.19 27.00
CA THR A 19 19.15 -8.95 27.25
C THR A 19 18.94 -10.45 27.13
N ASP A 20 17.78 -10.95 27.55
CA ASP A 20 17.45 -12.37 27.50
C ASP A 20 17.24 -12.80 26.04
N LEU A 21 16.52 -11.97 25.26
CA LEU A 21 16.36 -12.17 23.82
C LEU A 21 17.72 -12.18 23.09
N MET A 22 18.63 -11.26 23.43
CA MET A 22 19.97 -11.23 22.84
C MET A 22 20.82 -12.45 23.23
N ALA A 23 20.67 -12.95 24.46
CA ALA A 23 21.38 -14.15 24.91
C ALA A 23 20.88 -15.41 24.20
N GLU A 24 19.57 -15.50 23.94
CA GLU A 24 18.93 -16.64 23.28
C GLU A 24 19.15 -16.63 21.75
N TYR A 25 18.96 -15.49 21.09
CA TYR A 25 18.94 -15.38 19.62
C TYR A 25 20.19 -14.74 19.02
N GLY A 26 21.11 -14.23 19.85
CA GLY A 26 22.32 -13.53 19.41
C GLY A 26 22.07 -12.08 18.96
N SER A 27 23.12 -11.43 18.46
CA SER A 27 23.06 -10.05 17.94
C SER A 27 23.89 -9.89 16.65
N PRO A 28 23.48 -9.03 15.68
CA PRO A 28 22.35 -8.09 15.74
C PRO A 28 20.98 -8.77 15.66
N LEU A 29 19.99 -8.22 16.39
CA LEU A 29 18.64 -8.77 16.52
C LEU A 29 17.58 -7.69 16.28
N TYR A 30 16.63 -7.97 15.40
CA TYR A 30 15.40 -7.18 15.28
C TYR A 30 14.36 -7.74 16.25
N ILE A 31 13.82 -6.87 17.11
CA ILE A 31 12.77 -7.21 18.07
C ILE A 31 11.53 -6.38 17.71
N TYR A 32 10.40 -7.06 17.52
CA TYR A 32 9.13 -6.43 17.21
C TYR A 32 8.16 -6.64 18.37
N SER A 33 7.41 -5.60 18.72
CA SER A 33 6.31 -5.69 19.68
C SER A 33 5.01 -5.93 18.93
N ARG A 34 4.34 -7.05 19.23
CA ARG A 34 3.02 -7.36 18.68
C ARG A 34 1.98 -6.34 19.15
N SER A 35 1.98 -6.03 20.44
CA SER A 35 1.02 -5.09 21.02
C SER A 35 1.14 -3.69 20.40
N GLN A 36 2.36 -3.26 20.03
CA GLN A 36 2.56 -1.98 19.33
C GLN A 36 2.02 -2.00 17.90
N ILE A 37 2.20 -3.10 17.17
CA ILE A 37 1.67 -3.26 15.81
C ILE A 37 0.14 -3.21 15.85
N GLU A 38 -0.47 -4.00 16.74
CA GLU A 38 -1.93 -4.04 16.92
C GLU A 38 -2.48 -2.67 17.35
N PHE A 39 -1.83 -2.01 18.31
CA PHE A 39 -2.21 -0.67 18.75
C PHE A 39 -2.16 0.34 17.61
N ASN A 40 -1.06 0.42 16.86
CA ASN A 40 -0.92 1.40 15.77
C ASN A 40 -1.96 1.18 14.67
N TRP A 41 -2.22 -0.07 14.31
CA TRP A 41 -3.25 -0.38 13.31
C TRP A 41 -4.65 0.01 13.80
N GLN A 42 -4.98 -0.31 15.06
CA GLN A 42 -6.28 0.02 15.65
C GLN A 42 -6.48 1.54 15.77
N GLN A 43 -5.42 2.32 16.03
CA GLN A 43 -5.50 3.78 16.03
C GLN A 43 -5.91 4.31 14.64
N PHE A 44 -5.40 3.72 13.55
CA PHE A 44 -5.85 4.08 12.20
C PHE A 44 -7.30 3.65 11.97
N GLU A 45 -7.65 2.39 12.25
CA GLU A 45 -9.02 1.85 12.08
C GLU A 45 -10.06 2.70 12.80
N ASN A 46 -9.81 3.03 14.07
CA ASN A 46 -10.72 3.84 14.87
C ASN A 46 -10.84 5.29 14.38
N SER A 47 -9.86 5.82 13.64
CA SER A 47 -9.88 7.21 13.15
C SER A 47 -10.86 7.41 12.00
N PHE A 48 -11.25 6.34 11.30
CA PHE A 48 -12.26 6.41 10.23
C PHE A 48 -13.70 6.29 10.75
N ASP A 49 -13.88 5.88 12.01
CA ASP A 49 -15.18 5.68 12.66
C ASP A 49 -16.14 4.85 11.77
N SER A 50 -17.26 5.43 11.34
CA SER A 50 -18.28 4.77 10.52
C SER A 50 -18.10 4.96 9.02
N HIS A 51 -17.08 5.72 8.59
CA HIS A 51 -16.83 5.95 7.17
C HIS A 51 -16.36 4.64 6.51
N PRO A 52 -16.95 4.22 5.37
CA PRO A 52 -16.50 3.03 4.66
C PRO A 52 -15.03 3.15 4.25
N HIS A 53 -14.19 2.22 4.67
CA HIS A 53 -12.75 2.30 4.41
C HIS A 53 -12.10 0.90 4.35
N LEU A 54 -10.89 0.86 3.82
CA LEU A 54 -10.00 -0.30 3.84
C LEU A 54 -8.57 0.18 4.08
N ILE A 55 -7.99 -0.20 5.22
CA ILE A 55 -6.57 0.08 5.49
C ILE A 55 -5.72 -0.93 4.72
N CYS A 56 -4.98 -0.44 3.73
CA CYS A 56 -3.99 -1.24 2.99
C CYS A 56 -2.59 -1.02 3.56
N TYR A 57 -2.10 -1.95 4.40
CA TYR A 57 -0.73 -1.87 4.92
C TYR A 57 0.29 -2.02 3.80
N ALA A 58 1.21 -1.05 3.68
CA ALA A 58 2.28 -1.08 2.70
C ALA A 58 3.34 -2.14 3.06
N VAL A 59 3.28 -3.30 2.39
CA VAL A 59 4.09 -4.49 2.71
C VAL A 59 5.60 -4.22 2.64
N LYS A 60 6.01 -3.32 1.75
CA LYS A 60 7.40 -2.85 1.61
C LYS A 60 8.02 -2.30 2.91
N ALA A 61 7.21 -1.88 3.88
CA ALA A 61 7.71 -1.38 5.17
C ALA A 61 8.27 -2.50 6.05
N ASN A 62 7.59 -3.65 6.12
CA ASN A 62 8.06 -4.86 6.77
C ASN A 62 7.27 -6.08 6.27
N SER A 63 7.91 -6.92 5.46
CA SER A 63 7.30 -8.09 4.81
C SER A 63 7.55 -9.40 5.56
N ASN A 64 7.89 -9.32 6.85
CA ASN A 64 7.98 -10.49 7.73
C ASN A 64 6.61 -11.17 7.85
N LEU A 65 6.57 -12.50 7.65
CA LEU A 65 5.32 -13.26 7.61
C LEU A 65 4.52 -13.17 8.92
N ALA A 66 5.18 -13.10 10.08
CA ALA A 66 4.50 -12.97 11.37
C ALA A 66 3.87 -11.58 11.54
N VAL A 67 4.55 -10.52 11.08
CA VAL A 67 4.00 -9.15 11.07
C VAL A 67 2.77 -9.08 10.16
N LEU A 68 2.87 -9.60 8.94
CA LEU A 68 1.74 -9.65 8.02
C LEU A 68 0.58 -10.49 8.58
N ASN A 69 0.87 -11.60 9.28
CA ASN A 69 -0.16 -12.43 9.89
C ASN A 69 -0.92 -11.71 11.01
N ILE A 70 -0.23 -10.91 11.83
CA ILE A 70 -0.88 -10.07 12.85
C ILE A 70 -1.88 -9.13 12.17
N LEU A 71 -1.45 -8.40 11.14
CA LEU A 71 -2.29 -7.46 10.40
C LEU A 71 -3.45 -8.14 9.67
N ALA A 72 -3.22 -9.33 9.08
CA ALA A 72 -4.26 -10.12 8.43
C ALA A 72 -5.35 -10.54 9.42
N LYS A 73 -4.98 -10.94 10.65
CA LYS A 73 -5.93 -11.31 11.72
C LYS A 73 -6.75 -10.13 12.22
N LEU A 74 -6.24 -8.91 12.14
CA LEU A 74 -6.99 -7.68 12.41
C LEU A 74 -7.94 -7.29 11.27
N GLY A 75 -7.84 -7.95 10.12
CA GLY A 75 -8.66 -7.64 8.95
C GLY A 75 -8.05 -6.57 8.04
N SER A 76 -6.75 -6.29 8.12
CA SER A 76 -6.09 -5.36 7.21
C SER A 76 -6.20 -5.80 5.74
N GLY A 77 -6.30 -4.83 4.83
CA GLY A 77 -5.86 -4.98 3.45
C GLY A 77 -4.35 -4.77 3.32
N PHE A 78 -3.82 -4.88 2.10
CA PHE A 78 -2.37 -4.76 1.85
C PHE A 78 -2.08 -4.01 0.54
N ASP A 79 -1.14 -3.07 0.59
CA ASP A 79 -0.55 -2.47 -0.61
C ASP A 79 0.75 -3.22 -0.93
N VAL A 80 0.79 -3.85 -2.09
CA VAL A 80 1.93 -4.65 -2.57
C VAL A 80 2.53 -4.00 -3.82
N VAL A 81 3.85 -4.08 -3.95
CA VAL A 81 4.58 -3.55 -5.13
C VAL A 81 5.23 -4.65 -5.97
N SER A 82 5.02 -5.92 -5.63
CA SER A 82 5.48 -7.06 -6.41
C SER A 82 4.65 -8.31 -6.16
N ILE A 83 4.72 -9.27 -7.08
CA ILE A 83 4.07 -10.57 -6.90
C ILE A 83 4.62 -11.35 -5.69
N GLY A 84 5.91 -11.18 -5.36
CA GLY A 84 6.50 -11.81 -4.18
C GLY A 84 5.95 -11.27 -2.86
N GLU A 85 5.55 -9.99 -2.82
CA GLU A 85 4.85 -9.42 -1.66
C GLU A 85 3.42 -9.94 -1.58
N LEU A 86 2.70 -10.05 -2.70
CA LEU A 86 1.36 -10.66 -2.73
C LEU A 86 1.39 -12.11 -2.24
N GLU A 87 2.34 -12.91 -2.72
CA GLU A 87 2.51 -14.29 -2.28
C GLU A 87 2.86 -14.38 -0.77
N ARG A 88 3.62 -13.43 -0.23
CA ARG A 88 3.86 -13.32 1.22
C ARG A 88 2.60 -12.99 2.02
N VAL A 89 1.76 -12.08 1.52
CA VAL A 89 0.47 -11.74 2.15
C VAL A 89 -0.42 -12.98 2.20
N ILE A 90 -0.56 -13.69 1.08
CA ILE A 90 -1.35 -14.93 1.00
C ILE A 90 -0.78 -15.99 1.96
N ALA A 91 0.53 -16.20 1.98
CA ALA A 91 1.19 -17.15 2.89
C ALA A 91 1.02 -16.77 4.38
N ALA A 92 0.89 -15.47 4.68
CA ALA A 92 0.60 -14.98 6.02
C ALA A 92 -0.89 -15.06 6.39
N GLY A 93 -1.76 -15.56 5.51
CA GLY A 93 -3.20 -15.69 5.73
C GLY A 93 -3.99 -14.41 5.43
N GLY A 94 -3.39 -13.45 4.73
CA GLY A 94 -4.09 -12.27 4.21
C GLY A 94 -4.99 -12.61 3.02
N ASN A 95 -6.04 -11.82 2.83
CA ASN A 95 -6.98 -12.01 1.73
C ASN A 95 -6.54 -11.21 0.49
N SER A 96 -6.28 -11.88 -0.63
CA SER A 96 -5.85 -11.25 -1.88
C SER A 96 -6.87 -10.23 -2.40
N ASN A 97 -8.17 -10.44 -2.20
CA ASN A 97 -9.20 -9.49 -2.64
C ASN A 97 -9.25 -8.18 -1.84
N ARG A 98 -8.40 -8.05 -0.81
CA ARG A 98 -8.12 -6.83 -0.05
C ARG A 98 -6.73 -6.27 -0.35
N CYS A 99 -6.07 -6.77 -1.40
CA CYS A 99 -4.76 -6.29 -1.83
C CYS A 99 -4.90 -5.32 -3.00
N VAL A 100 -4.25 -4.16 -2.88
CA VAL A 100 -4.00 -3.26 -4.01
C VAL A 100 -2.57 -3.47 -4.50
N PHE A 101 -2.38 -3.50 -5.83
CA PHE A 101 -1.06 -3.71 -6.43
C PHE A 101 -0.59 -2.40 -7.06
N SER A 102 0.39 -1.76 -6.42
CA SER A 102 1.05 -0.53 -6.84
C SER A 102 2.39 -0.79 -7.56
N GLY A 103 3.05 0.28 -8.03
CA GLY A 103 4.41 0.22 -8.56
C GLY A 103 4.50 0.33 -10.08
N VAL A 104 5.56 0.99 -10.55
CA VAL A 104 5.68 1.53 -11.93
C VAL A 104 6.08 0.50 -13.01
N ALA A 105 6.35 -0.75 -12.65
CA ALA A 105 7.00 -1.72 -13.54
C ALA A 105 6.42 -3.13 -13.37
N LYS A 106 5.09 -3.26 -13.27
CA LYS A 106 4.43 -4.56 -13.18
C LYS A 106 4.67 -5.34 -14.47
N THR A 107 5.15 -6.58 -14.37
CA THR A 107 5.39 -7.45 -15.53
C THR A 107 4.11 -8.15 -15.97
N LYS A 108 4.08 -8.67 -17.21
CA LYS A 108 2.95 -9.46 -17.73
C LYS A 108 2.60 -10.61 -16.78
N GLU A 109 3.62 -11.32 -16.30
CA GLU A 109 3.48 -12.48 -15.40
C GLU A 109 2.94 -12.06 -14.03
N SER A 110 3.40 -10.92 -13.51
CA SER A 110 2.93 -10.38 -12.23
C SER A 110 1.46 -9.95 -12.32
N ILE A 111 1.06 -9.31 -13.42
CA ILE A 111 -0.33 -8.91 -13.69
C ILE A 111 -1.22 -10.15 -13.81
N GLN A 112 -0.80 -11.14 -14.60
CA GLN A 112 -1.59 -12.36 -14.79
C GLN A 112 -1.82 -13.08 -13.46
N LYS A 113 -0.77 -13.34 -12.68
CA LYS A 113 -0.91 -13.98 -11.37
C LYS A 113 -1.79 -13.17 -10.41
N ALA A 114 -1.64 -11.85 -10.38
CA ALA A 114 -2.46 -11.02 -9.51
C ALA A 114 -3.95 -11.04 -9.90
N LEU A 115 -4.27 -11.12 -11.20
CA LEU A 115 -5.65 -11.36 -11.66
C LEU A 115 -6.15 -12.76 -11.27
N GLU A 116 -5.31 -13.79 -11.40
CA GLU A 116 -5.64 -15.17 -10.97
C GLU A 116 -5.89 -15.26 -9.45
N TYR A 117 -5.20 -14.44 -8.66
CA TYR A 117 -5.42 -14.30 -7.22
C TYR A 117 -6.61 -13.40 -6.86
N ASP A 118 -7.31 -12.81 -7.83
CA ASP A 118 -8.48 -11.95 -7.60
C ASP A 118 -8.17 -10.78 -6.65
N ILE A 119 -7.12 -10.00 -6.96
CA ILE A 119 -6.77 -8.83 -6.15
C ILE A 119 -7.84 -7.73 -6.20
N HIS A 120 -7.84 -6.84 -5.20
CA HIS A 120 -8.80 -5.74 -5.12
C HIS A 120 -8.69 -4.78 -6.30
N CYS A 121 -7.47 -4.34 -6.63
CA CYS A 121 -7.24 -3.27 -7.60
C CYS A 121 -5.77 -3.21 -8.03
N PHE A 122 -5.51 -2.93 -9.32
CA PHE A 122 -4.22 -2.42 -9.77
C PHE A 122 -4.20 -0.90 -9.71
N ASN A 123 -3.22 -0.32 -9.02
CA ASN A 123 -2.92 1.11 -9.11
C ASN A 123 -2.01 1.33 -10.32
N VAL A 124 -2.59 1.82 -11.42
CA VAL A 124 -1.93 2.01 -12.72
C VAL A 124 -1.11 3.29 -12.71
N GLU A 125 0.15 3.20 -13.13
CA GLU A 125 1.12 4.29 -13.07
C GLU A 125 1.41 4.90 -14.45
N SER A 126 0.99 4.26 -15.55
CA SER A 126 1.22 4.77 -16.91
C SER A 126 0.23 4.25 -17.96
N ALA A 127 0.17 4.93 -19.11
CA ALA A 127 -0.62 4.48 -20.26
C ALA A 127 -0.19 3.09 -20.77
N ALA A 128 1.12 2.85 -20.86
CA ALA A 128 1.65 1.57 -21.33
C ALA A 128 1.30 0.42 -20.38
N GLU A 129 1.25 0.69 -19.07
CA GLU A 129 0.83 -0.29 -18.09
C GLU A 129 -0.68 -0.60 -18.19
N LEU A 130 -1.53 0.40 -18.41
CA LEU A 130 -2.97 0.18 -18.65
C LEU A 130 -3.18 -0.78 -19.82
N ASP A 131 -2.46 -0.55 -20.91
CA ASP A 131 -2.53 -1.36 -22.14
C ASP A 131 -2.05 -2.79 -21.90
N LEU A 132 -0.99 -2.96 -21.09
CA LEU A 132 -0.52 -4.28 -20.70
C LEU A 132 -1.53 -5.02 -19.83
N ILE A 133 -2.14 -4.34 -18.85
CA ILE A 133 -3.17 -4.93 -17.99
C ILE A 133 -4.38 -5.36 -18.82
N GLU A 134 -4.85 -4.50 -19.72
CA GLU A 134 -5.95 -4.83 -20.63
C GLU A 134 -5.62 -6.04 -21.50
N SER A 135 -4.43 -6.08 -22.11
CA SER A 135 -3.99 -7.22 -22.92
C SER A 135 -4.00 -8.53 -22.14
N VAL A 136 -3.51 -8.53 -20.89
CA VAL A 136 -3.53 -9.73 -20.05
C VAL A 136 -4.97 -10.12 -19.69
N ALA A 137 -5.80 -9.15 -19.31
CA ALA A 137 -7.19 -9.38 -18.96
C ALA A 137 -8.01 -9.97 -20.13
N VAL A 138 -7.72 -9.53 -21.36
CA VAL A 138 -8.25 -10.11 -22.59
C VAL A 138 -7.79 -11.57 -22.75
N ASP A 139 -6.49 -11.82 -22.63
CA ASP A 139 -5.89 -13.15 -22.81
C ASP A 139 -6.54 -14.19 -21.88
N ILE A 140 -6.77 -13.82 -20.60
CA ILE A 140 -7.36 -14.72 -19.59
C ILE A 140 -8.88 -14.54 -19.41
N LYS A 141 -9.52 -13.70 -20.22
CA LYS A 141 -10.98 -13.45 -20.26
C LYS A 141 -11.58 -12.99 -18.92
N VAL A 142 -10.89 -12.11 -18.21
CA VAL A 142 -11.39 -11.46 -17.00
C VAL A 142 -11.57 -9.96 -17.21
N LYS A 143 -12.12 -9.28 -16.21
CA LYS A 143 -12.20 -7.83 -16.15
C LYS A 143 -11.28 -7.33 -15.03
N ALA A 144 -10.18 -6.67 -15.38
CA ALA A 144 -9.18 -6.23 -14.41
C ALA A 144 -9.68 -5.01 -13.63
N PRO A 145 -9.70 -5.06 -12.28
CA PRO A 145 -10.00 -3.89 -11.46
C PRO A 145 -8.82 -2.92 -11.45
N ILE A 146 -9.07 -1.66 -11.81
CA ILE A 146 -8.02 -0.64 -11.93
C ILE A 146 -8.42 0.66 -11.24
N SER A 147 -7.40 1.32 -10.73
CA SER A 147 -7.37 2.75 -10.43
C SER A 147 -6.21 3.37 -11.23
N ILE A 148 -6.18 4.69 -11.34
CA ILE A 148 -5.04 5.40 -11.93
C ILE A 148 -4.41 6.27 -10.86
N ARG A 149 -3.09 6.18 -10.73
CA ARG A 149 -2.32 7.03 -9.84
C ARG A 149 -2.16 8.41 -10.47
N VAL A 150 -2.80 9.41 -9.86
CA VAL A 150 -2.78 10.79 -10.32
C VAL A 150 -1.81 11.61 -9.48
N ASN A 151 -1.07 12.50 -10.13
CA ASN A 151 -0.22 13.48 -9.45
C ASN A 151 -1.07 14.73 -9.16
N PRO A 152 -1.42 15.00 -7.88
CA PRO A 152 -2.27 16.15 -7.54
C PRO A 152 -1.52 17.50 -7.66
N ASN A 153 -0.23 17.50 -8.02
CA ASN A 153 0.63 18.69 -8.10
C ASN A 153 0.72 19.48 -6.78
N VAL A 154 0.64 18.79 -5.65
CA VAL A 154 0.80 19.36 -4.31
C VAL A 154 2.23 19.14 -3.84
N ASP A 155 2.87 20.20 -3.32
CA ASP A 155 4.17 20.08 -2.67
C ASP A 155 3.97 19.66 -1.21
N ALA A 156 4.39 18.44 -0.87
CA ALA A 156 4.30 17.92 0.49
C ALA A 156 5.23 18.67 1.49
N LYS A 157 6.06 19.63 1.02
CA LYS A 157 7.03 20.40 1.83
C LYS A 157 7.96 19.51 2.67
N THR A 158 8.15 18.26 2.25
CA THR A 158 9.14 17.32 2.79
C THR A 158 10.46 17.45 2.02
N HIS A 159 11.45 16.60 2.32
CA HIS A 159 12.70 16.57 1.55
C HIS A 159 12.43 16.48 0.02
N PRO A 160 13.17 17.20 -0.84
CA PRO A 160 12.94 17.23 -2.29
C PRO A 160 12.94 15.86 -2.97
N TYR A 161 13.68 14.89 -2.44
CA TYR A 161 13.75 13.51 -2.95
C TYR A 161 12.55 12.63 -2.58
N ILE A 162 11.65 13.11 -1.70
CA ILE A 162 10.52 12.34 -1.15
C ILE A 162 9.16 12.92 -1.61
N SER A 163 9.17 14.12 -2.23
CA SER A 163 7.96 14.73 -2.80
C SER A 163 7.60 14.01 -4.10
N THR A 164 6.78 12.96 -4.01
CA THR A 164 6.29 12.21 -5.18
C THR A 164 5.07 12.85 -5.84
N GLY A 165 4.57 13.97 -5.30
CA GLY A 165 3.42 14.71 -5.85
C GLY A 165 3.75 15.64 -7.03
N LEU A 166 5.04 15.84 -7.35
CA LEU A 166 5.50 16.72 -8.42
C LEU A 166 5.67 15.97 -9.76
N THR A 167 5.44 16.67 -10.88
CA THR A 167 5.47 16.16 -12.26
C THR A 167 6.80 15.55 -12.74
N GLU A 168 7.90 15.71 -11.99
CA GLU A 168 9.25 15.31 -12.41
C GLU A 168 9.71 13.93 -11.90
N ASN A 169 8.82 13.13 -11.31
CA ASN A 169 9.16 11.79 -10.87
C ASN A 169 8.48 10.71 -11.73
N LYS A 170 8.99 9.48 -11.63
CA LYS A 170 8.55 8.32 -12.43
C LYS A 170 7.14 7.80 -12.07
N PHE A 171 6.47 8.40 -11.09
CA PHE A 171 5.23 7.90 -10.53
C PHE A 171 4.02 8.68 -11.05
N GLY A 172 2.93 7.95 -11.25
CA GLY A 172 1.64 8.45 -11.65
C GLY A 172 1.66 9.19 -12.99
N VAL A 173 0.51 9.79 -13.29
CA VAL A 173 0.32 10.63 -14.47
C VAL A 173 -0.32 11.96 -14.07
N GLY A 174 -0.10 12.99 -14.87
CA GLY A 174 -0.81 14.26 -14.71
C GLY A 174 -2.30 14.12 -14.97
N SER A 175 -3.11 15.02 -14.40
CA SER A 175 -4.58 15.01 -14.46
C SER A 175 -5.17 14.83 -15.86
N ASP A 176 -4.65 15.53 -16.88
CA ASP A 176 -5.14 15.42 -18.26
C ASP A 176 -4.95 14.02 -18.85
N VAL A 177 -3.82 13.39 -18.52
CA VAL A 177 -3.50 12.02 -18.93
C VAL A 177 -4.38 11.04 -18.16
N ALA A 178 -4.55 11.22 -16.85
CA ALA A 178 -5.45 10.40 -16.04
C ALA A 178 -6.88 10.39 -16.62
N LEU A 179 -7.43 11.56 -16.94
CA LEU A 179 -8.76 11.67 -17.53
C LEU A 179 -8.86 10.94 -18.87
N SER A 180 -7.82 11.04 -19.70
CA SER A 180 -7.75 10.34 -20.99
C SER A 180 -7.72 8.82 -20.81
N LEU A 181 -6.96 8.34 -19.82
CA LEU A 181 -6.88 6.92 -19.48
C LEU A 181 -8.19 6.39 -18.86
N TYR A 182 -8.87 7.14 -18.01
CA TYR A 182 -10.20 6.76 -17.51
C TYR A 182 -11.23 6.67 -18.64
N LYS A 183 -11.22 7.62 -19.59
CA LYS A 183 -12.08 7.55 -20.79
C LYS A 183 -11.80 6.30 -21.62
N LYS A 184 -10.53 5.93 -21.79
CA LYS A 184 -10.13 4.68 -22.47
C LYS A 184 -10.64 3.46 -21.70
N ALA A 185 -10.38 3.39 -20.39
CA ALA A 185 -10.79 2.27 -19.55
C ALA A 185 -12.31 2.07 -19.53
N ASN A 186 -13.09 3.16 -19.52
CA ASN A 186 -14.56 3.10 -19.56
C ASN A 186 -15.14 2.54 -20.87
N LEU A 187 -14.39 2.63 -21.98
CA LEU A 187 -14.78 2.03 -23.26
C LEU A 187 -14.36 0.56 -23.40
N SER A 188 -13.52 0.07 -22.49
CA SER A 188 -13.05 -1.31 -22.48
C SER A 188 -14.07 -2.26 -21.84
N LYS A 189 -14.19 -3.47 -22.41
CA LYS A 189 -14.95 -4.56 -21.79
C LYS A 189 -14.14 -5.35 -20.75
N HIS A 190 -12.82 -5.13 -20.69
CA HIS A 190 -11.86 -5.90 -19.91
C HIS A 190 -11.21 -5.09 -18.78
N LEU A 191 -11.51 -3.80 -18.67
CA LEU A 191 -11.06 -2.95 -17.56
C LEU A 191 -12.27 -2.52 -16.73
N ASN A 192 -12.12 -2.57 -15.40
CA ASN A 192 -13.12 -2.12 -14.44
C ASN A 192 -12.54 -0.98 -13.61
N VAL A 193 -12.95 0.25 -13.91
CA VAL A 193 -12.57 1.42 -13.10
C VAL A 193 -13.24 1.29 -11.73
N CYS A 194 -12.45 1.14 -10.67
CA CYS A 194 -12.95 0.97 -9.30
C CYS A 194 -12.40 2.00 -8.30
N GLY A 195 -11.54 2.92 -8.74
CA GLY A 195 -11.06 4.00 -7.88
C GLY A 195 -10.09 4.94 -8.56
N LEU A 196 -9.52 5.82 -7.76
CA LEU A 196 -8.44 6.73 -8.08
C LEU A 196 -7.38 6.62 -6.99
N ASP A 197 -6.11 6.62 -7.39
CA ASP A 197 -4.98 6.53 -6.46
C ASP A 197 -4.15 7.83 -6.48
N TYR A 198 -3.56 8.19 -5.34
CA TYR A 198 -2.54 9.21 -5.27
C TYR A 198 -1.65 8.98 -4.05
N HIS A 199 -0.36 9.30 -4.19
CA HIS A 199 0.61 9.22 -3.11
C HIS A 199 1.55 10.42 -3.16
N ILE A 200 1.44 11.28 -2.14
CA ILE A 200 2.12 12.59 -2.10
C ILE A 200 3.51 12.57 -1.45
N GLY A 201 3.90 11.46 -0.83
CA GLY A 201 5.24 11.28 -0.27
C GLY A 201 5.25 10.50 1.05
N SER A 202 6.37 10.58 1.75
CA SER A 202 6.61 9.89 3.02
C SER A 202 7.16 10.85 4.08
N GLN A 203 7.04 10.47 5.36
CA GLN A 203 7.49 11.27 6.51
C GLN A 203 6.84 12.67 6.58
N ILE A 204 5.58 12.76 6.15
CA ILE A 204 4.79 13.99 6.19
C ILE A 204 4.35 14.24 7.64
N THR A 205 4.67 15.41 8.17
CA THR A 205 4.38 15.79 9.57
C THR A 205 3.26 16.83 9.68
N ASP A 206 2.69 17.26 8.56
CA ASP A 206 1.60 18.23 8.48
C ASP A 206 0.42 17.60 7.74
N ILE A 207 -0.80 17.87 8.19
CA ILE A 207 -2.03 17.39 7.57
C ILE A 207 -2.41 18.19 6.31
N LEU A 208 -1.96 19.45 6.20
CA LEU A 208 -2.37 20.37 5.13
C LEU A 208 -2.11 19.81 3.71
N PRO A 209 -0.95 19.18 3.40
CA PRO A 209 -0.73 18.59 2.08
C PRO A 209 -1.70 17.46 1.73
N PHE A 210 -2.18 16.70 2.72
CA PHE A 210 -3.19 15.66 2.48
C PHE A 210 -4.54 16.27 2.13
N MET A 211 -4.94 17.35 2.82
CA MET A 211 -6.18 18.07 2.53
C MET A 211 -6.15 18.70 1.14
N GLU A 212 -5.05 19.38 0.79
CA GLU A 212 -4.90 20.01 -0.53
C GLU A 212 -4.91 18.96 -1.66
N ALA A 213 -4.26 17.81 -1.45
CA ALA A 213 -4.27 16.72 -2.42
C ALA A 213 -5.66 16.11 -2.59
N LEU A 214 -6.40 15.94 -1.50
CA LEU A 214 -7.77 15.44 -1.52
C LEU A 214 -8.69 16.39 -2.29
N ASP A 215 -8.65 17.70 -1.99
CA ASP A 215 -9.48 18.71 -2.67
C ASP A 215 -9.27 18.68 -4.18
N ARG A 216 -8.01 18.67 -4.63
CA ARG A 216 -7.66 18.63 -6.06
C ARG A 216 -8.09 17.35 -6.76
N VAL A 217 -8.04 16.23 -6.05
CA VAL A 217 -8.42 14.92 -6.60
C VAL A 217 -9.94 14.78 -6.71
N LEU A 218 -10.70 15.37 -5.78
CA LEU A 218 -12.16 15.38 -5.82
C LEU A 218 -12.74 16.24 -6.96
N GLU A 219 -11.97 17.19 -7.49
CA GLU A 219 -12.36 18.02 -8.64
C GLU A 219 -12.21 17.34 -10.01
N LEU A 220 -11.50 16.21 -10.09
CA LEU A 220 -11.20 15.47 -11.34
C LEU A 220 -12.37 14.59 -11.82
#